data_AF-A0A2G9M3N8-F1
#
_entry.id   AF-A0A2G9M3N8-F1
#
_cell.length_a   1.000
_cell.length_b   1.000
_cell.length_c   1.000
_cell.angle_alpha   90.00
_cell.angle_beta   90.00
_cell.angle_gamma   90.00
#
_symmetry.space_group_name_H-M   'P 1'
#
loop_
_entity.id
_entity.type
_entity.pdbx_description
1 polymer ?
#
loop_
_entity_poly.entity_id
_entity_poly.type
_entity_poly.pdbx_seq_one_letter_code
_entity_poly.pdbx_strand_id
1 'polypeptide(L)'
;MTIGPNLLYHIARSHNEFNPVESLVSMVSERFIEGQATKGYFARPEKVRSVSFTESNLRDLGKLISRRSEFGICFEKNLVDPKGRKIKPVHYLSREQVDAIKYQRYYPKGLDDKDRYWIDLDERGTYSFSWEREWRKLGDLSFEYEAVVFLLVPEYFAQNIRDSFGLNIIPSSAVRNPAPHMERISRLIKETRSKAHKLSEMEVKEEYLRKLAQRCSEFIDSPTYFERIAEMREYREREIFTEWGELRDADGEDNFFEAAMFDLDNRLDRILEMEREIEEEE
;
A
#
# COMPACT_ATOMS: atom_id res chain seq x y z
N MET A 1 -9.66 23.21 -9.52
CA MET A 1 -9.20 22.65 -8.24
C MET A 1 -7.89 21.93 -8.55
N THR A 2 -6.74 22.54 -8.29
CA THR A 2 -5.44 21.88 -8.47
C THR A 2 -5.39 20.73 -7.48
N ILE A 3 -5.49 19.49 -7.98
CA ILE A 3 -5.32 18.29 -7.17
C ILE A 3 -3.87 18.29 -6.73
N GLY A 4 -3.60 18.92 -5.58
CA GLY A 4 -2.31 18.82 -4.92
C GLY A 4 -1.99 17.35 -4.65
N PRO A 5 -0.71 17.00 -4.49
CA PRO A 5 -0.32 15.63 -4.27
C PRO A 5 -1.03 15.08 -3.00
N ASN A 6 -1.67 13.91 -3.13
CA ASN A 6 -2.33 13.18 -2.04
C ASN A 6 -1.29 12.58 -1.09
N LEU A 7 -0.62 13.44 -0.32
CA LEU A 7 0.42 13.05 0.63
C LEU A 7 -0.09 13.07 2.06
N LEU A 8 0.29 12.05 2.81
CA LEU A 8 0.08 11.96 4.25
C LEU A 8 1.42 12.05 4.96
N TYR A 9 1.51 12.94 5.94
CA TYR A 9 2.70 13.12 6.75
C TYR A 9 2.46 12.58 8.16
N HIS A 10 3.27 11.62 8.59
CA HIS A 10 3.37 11.24 9.98
C HIS A 10 4.59 11.92 10.60
N ILE A 11 4.37 12.91 11.47
CA ILE A 11 5.46 13.64 12.13
C ILE A 11 5.81 12.92 13.44
N ALA A 12 7.06 12.48 13.55
CA ALA A 12 7.57 11.81 14.74
C ALA A 12 7.45 12.77 15.93
N ARG A 13 6.81 12.34 17.02
CA ARG A 13 6.64 13.20 18.19
C ARG A 13 7.93 13.24 19.00
N SER A 14 8.30 14.44 19.45
CA SER A 14 9.04 14.61 20.69
C SER A 14 8.05 14.47 21.83
N HIS A 15 8.17 13.41 22.62
CA HIS A 15 7.60 13.38 23.97
C HIS A 15 8.75 13.39 24.95
N ASN A 16 8.51 13.83 26.19
CA ASN A 16 9.56 14.09 27.20
C ASN A 16 10.52 12.91 27.49
N GLU A 17 10.23 11.70 27.00
CA GLU A 17 11.06 10.50 27.14
C GLU A 17 11.61 9.94 25.81
N PHE A 18 11.13 10.40 24.65
CA PHE A 18 11.51 9.85 23.34
C PHE A 18 12.11 10.92 22.43
N ASN A 19 13.33 10.65 21.98
CA ASN A 19 14.02 11.41 20.96
C ASN A 19 13.34 11.19 19.59
N PRO A 20 12.91 12.25 18.89
CA PRO A 20 12.27 12.13 17.57
C PRO A 20 13.10 11.35 16.54
N VAL A 21 14.43 11.40 16.66
CA VAL A 21 15.35 10.62 15.82
C VAL A 21 15.14 9.13 16.06
N GLU A 22 15.15 8.71 17.33
CA GLU A 22 14.98 7.31 17.73
C GLU A 22 13.60 6.79 17.32
N SER A 23 12.56 7.61 17.51
CA SER A 23 11.22 7.26 17.03
C SER A 23 11.18 7.08 15.52
N LEU A 24 11.79 7.98 14.74
CA LEU A 24 11.85 7.84 13.29
C LEU A 24 12.62 6.57 12.89
N VAL A 25 13.78 6.34 13.49
CA VAL A 25 14.63 5.18 13.22
C VAL A 25 13.88 3.88 13.51
N SER A 26 13.26 3.74 14.69
CA SER A 26 12.45 2.56 15.05
C SER A 26 11.29 2.36 14.07
N MET A 27 10.52 3.41 13.76
CA MET A 27 9.39 3.30 12.84
C MET A 27 9.82 2.83 11.44
N VAL A 28 10.94 3.36 10.94
CA VAL A 28 11.46 3.01 9.61
C VAL A 28 12.07 1.62 9.62
N SER A 29 12.89 1.26 10.62
CA SER A 29 13.53 -0.06 10.69
C SER A 29 12.52 -1.19 10.85
N GLU A 30 11.49 -0.97 11.68
CA GLU A 30 10.44 -1.96 11.94
C GLU A 30 9.32 -1.91 10.90
N ARG A 31 9.34 -0.90 10.01
CA ARG A 31 8.26 -0.68 9.03
C ARG A 31 6.88 -0.59 9.69
N PHE A 32 6.86 0.03 10.86
CA PHE A 32 5.74 0.00 11.78
C PHE A 32 5.55 1.34 12.49
N ILE A 33 4.32 1.80 12.59
CA ILE A 33 3.93 2.96 13.40
C ILE A 33 2.92 2.51 14.43
N GLU A 34 3.34 2.54 15.68
CA GLU A 34 2.49 2.19 16.80
C GLU A 34 1.36 3.22 16.99
N GLY A 35 0.12 2.75 17.00
CA GLY A 35 -1.06 3.54 17.24
C GLY A 35 -1.05 4.10 18.66
N GLN A 36 -1.28 5.39 18.81
CA GLN A 36 -1.32 6.06 20.11
C GLN A 36 -2.77 6.21 20.57
N ALA A 37 -2.98 6.39 21.88
CA ALA A 37 -4.31 6.65 22.42
C ALA A 37 -4.99 7.80 21.64
N THR A 38 -6.12 7.49 21.01
CA THR A 38 -6.83 8.43 20.13
C THR A 38 -7.40 9.55 20.98
N LYS A 39 -6.97 10.78 20.69
CA LYS A 39 -7.55 11.99 21.25
C LYS A 39 -8.69 12.42 20.33
N GLY A 40 -9.93 12.32 20.77
CA GLY A 40 -11.11 12.77 20.03
C GLY A 40 -12.22 13.10 21.01
N TYR A 41 -13.17 13.95 20.64
CA TYR A 41 -14.18 14.43 21.59
C TYR A 41 -15.02 13.29 22.18
N PHE A 42 -15.37 12.32 21.34
CA PHE A 42 -16.10 11.11 21.74
C PHE A 42 -15.20 9.90 21.93
N ALA A 43 -13.90 10.03 21.66
CA ALA A 43 -12.97 8.94 21.88
C ALA A 43 -12.81 8.73 23.39
N ARG A 44 -12.92 7.48 23.82
CA ARG A 44 -12.43 7.04 25.12
C ARG A 44 -10.95 6.70 24.92
N PRO A 45 -9.99 7.57 25.29
CA PRO A 45 -8.59 7.42 24.90
C PRO A 45 -7.99 6.08 25.33
N GLU A 46 -8.49 5.51 26.43
CA GLU A 46 -8.10 4.22 26.97
C GLU A 46 -8.60 3.00 26.16
N LYS A 47 -9.48 3.19 25.17
CA LYS A 47 -10.08 2.08 24.39
C LYS A 47 -9.75 2.08 22.91
N VAL A 48 -9.29 3.20 22.36
CA VAL A 48 -9.08 3.33 20.91
C VAL A 48 -7.71 3.90 20.64
N ARG A 49 -6.92 3.17 19.86
CA ARG A 49 -5.60 3.58 19.39
C ARG A 49 -5.68 4.00 17.92
N SER A 50 -4.87 4.97 17.52
CA SER A 50 -4.75 5.36 16.12
C SER A 50 -3.38 5.95 15.79
N VAL A 51 -3.00 5.79 14.52
CA VAL A 51 -1.91 6.53 13.91
C VAL A 51 -2.50 7.78 13.26
N SER A 52 -1.99 8.96 13.62
CA SER A 52 -2.40 10.23 13.02
C SER A 52 -1.46 10.65 11.89
N PHE A 53 -2.04 11.27 10.87
CA PHE A 53 -1.36 11.88 9.74
C PHE A 53 -1.89 13.30 9.55
N THR A 54 -1.13 14.11 8.85
CA THR A 54 -1.56 15.41 8.35
C THR A 54 -1.55 15.38 6.84
N GLU A 55 -2.66 15.78 6.20
CA GLU A 55 -2.72 15.99 4.75
C GLU A 55 -2.49 17.47 4.47
N SER A 56 -1.24 17.84 4.21
CA SER A 56 -0.88 19.24 4.03
C SER A 56 -0.16 19.47 2.71
N ASN A 57 -0.31 20.66 2.15
CA ASN A 57 0.63 21.08 1.12
C ASN A 57 2.00 21.35 1.79
N LEU A 58 3.08 21.30 1.01
CA LEU A 58 4.43 21.47 1.55
C LEU A 58 4.64 22.82 2.26
N ARG A 59 3.93 23.88 1.83
CA ARG A 59 4.04 25.20 2.46
C ARG A 59 3.47 25.21 3.88
N ASP A 60 2.33 24.58 4.11
CA ASP A 60 1.70 24.51 5.43
C ASP A 60 2.38 23.48 6.35
N LEU A 61 3.05 22.49 5.77
CA LEU A 61 3.87 21.52 6.51
C LEU A 61 5.01 22.18 7.30
N GLY A 62 5.54 23.32 6.83
CA GLY A 62 6.55 24.09 7.56
C GLY A 62 6.05 24.58 8.92
N LYS A 63 4.77 24.95 9.02
CA LYS A 63 4.13 25.33 10.30
C LYS A 63 4.01 24.14 11.24
N LEU A 64 3.67 22.96 10.69
CA LEU A 64 3.52 21.73 11.48
C LEU A 64 4.87 21.28 12.04
N ILE A 65 5.90 21.25 11.20
CA ILE A 65 7.26 20.88 11.58
C ILE A 65 7.79 21.81 12.67
N SER A 66 7.62 23.13 12.51
CA SER A 66 8.10 24.12 13.48
C SER A 66 7.44 23.99 14.85
N ARG A 67 6.26 23.38 14.94
CA ARG A 67 5.50 23.19 16.19
C ARG A 67 5.69 21.84 16.83
N ARG A 68 6.05 20.82 16.05
CA ARG A 68 6.11 19.42 16.52
C ARG A 68 7.53 18.89 16.44
N SER A 69 7.99 18.58 15.24
CA SER A 69 9.29 17.93 15.01
C SER A 69 9.72 18.11 13.56
N GLU A 70 11.03 18.13 13.36
CA GLU A 70 11.68 18.12 12.05
C GLU A 70 11.78 16.71 11.43
N PHE A 71 11.36 15.70 12.17
CA PHE A 71 11.42 14.30 11.78
C PHE A 71 10.03 13.78 11.39
N GLY A 72 9.92 13.09 10.27
CA GLY A 72 8.66 12.49 9.85
C GLY A 72 8.77 11.61 8.61
N ILE A 73 7.67 10.92 8.31
CA ILE A 73 7.54 10.02 7.17
C ILE A 73 6.44 10.58 6.26
N CYS A 74 6.76 10.74 4.97
CA CYS A 74 5.79 11.12 3.96
C CYS A 74 5.36 9.90 3.16
N PHE A 75 4.05 9.66 3.12
CA PHE A 75 3.44 8.59 2.36
C PHE A 75 2.58 9.13 1.23
N GLU A 76 2.40 8.32 0.19
CA GLU A 76 1.32 8.52 -0.77
C GLU A 76 0.05 7.90 -0.17
N LYS A 77 -1.01 8.68 -0.08
CA LYS A 77 -2.24 8.32 0.65
C LYS A 77 -2.87 7.01 0.19
N ASN A 78 -2.89 6.77 -1.12
CA ASN A 78 -3.45 5.56 -1.70
C ASN A 78 -2.55 4.35 -1.47
N LEU A 79 -1.28 4.53 -1.10
CA LEU A 79 -0.40 3.41 -0.75
C LEU A 79 -0.53 3.01 0.72
N VAL A 80 -0.85 3.95 1.61
CA VAL A 80 -1.14 3.63 3.03
C VAL A 80 -2.52 3.00 3.20
N ASP A 81 -3.48 3.39 2.35
CA ASP A 81 -4.82 2.81 2.34
C ASP A 81 -5.35 2.64 0.91
N PRO A 82 -4.92 1.58 0.20
CA PRO A 82 -5.31 1.32 -1.19
C PRO A 82 -6.81 1.25 -1.45
N LYS A 83 -7.59 0.94 -0.41
CA LYS A 83 -9.04 0.84 -0.50
C LYS A 83 -9.75 2.05 0.11
N GLY A 84 -9.04 3.00 0.72
CA GLY A 84 -9.61 4.18 1.38
C GLY A 84 -10.55 3.87 2.53
N ARG A 85 -10.44 2.68 3.15
CA ARG A 85 -11.40 2.18 4.16
C ARG A 85 -10.90 2.29 5.59
N LYS A 86 -9.60 2.42 5.80
CA LYS A 86 -8.96 2.38 7.13
C LYS A 86 -8.47 3.74 7.60
N ILE A 87 -8.25 4.68 6.67
CA ILE A 87 -7.74 6.02 6.93
C ILE A 87 -8.83 7.04 6.60
N LYS A 88 -9.30 7.76 7.62
CA LYS A 88 -10.39 8.74 7.49
C LYS A 88 -9.96 10.12 7.97
N PRO A 89 -10.53 11.20 7.40
CA PRO A 89 -10.24 12.55 7.86
C PRO A 89 -10.87 12.77 9.24
N VAL A 90 -10.21 13.57 10.06
CA VAL A 90 -10.77 14.06 11.31
C VAL A 90 -11.61 15.29 11.02
N HIS A 91 -12.85 15.25 11.47
CA HIS A 91 -13.82 16.33 11.39
C HIS A 91 -13.71 17.17 12.66
N TYR A 92 -13.03 18.30 12.50
CA TYR A 92 -12.96 19.35 13.49
C TYR A 92 -14.23 20.18 13.45
N LEU A 93 -15.00 20.17 14.54
CA LEU A 93 -16.31 20.79 14.64
C LEU A 93 -16.35 21.81 15.79
N SER A 94 -17.20 22.83 15.66
CA SER A 94 -17.50 23.74 16.75
C SER A 94 -18.18 23.02 17.92
N ARG A 95 -18.11 23.60 19.11
CA ARG A 95 -18.74 23.01 20.30
C ARG A 95 -20.24 22.77 20.12
N GLU A 96 -20.93 23.74 19.51
CA GLU A 96 -22.36 23.66 19.21
C GLU A 96 -22.70 22.48 18.28
N GLN A 97 -21.89 22.28 17.23
CA GLN A 97 -22.06 21.16 16.30
C GLN A 97 -21.82 19.81 16.98
N VAL A 98 -20.79 19.72 17.82
CA VAL A 98 -20.49 18.52 18.60
C VAL A 98 -21.61 18.20 19.59
N ASP A 99 -22.15 19.21 20.27
CA ASP A 99 -23.28 19.03 21.19
C ASP A 99 -24.54 18.60 20.40
N ALA A 100 -24.79 19.14 19.22
CA ALA A 100 -25.88 18.68 18.34
C ALA A 100 -25.74 17.20 17.94
N ILE A 101 -24.52 16.72 17.67
CA ILE A 101 -24.23 15.29 17.40
C ILE A 101 -24.49 14.42 18.63
N LYS A 102 -24.10 14.89 19.83
CA LYS A 102 -24.34 14.17 21.09
C LYS A 102 -25.82 13.89 21.33
N TYR A 103 -26.70 14.80 20.89
CA TYR A 103 -28.16 14.65 20.97
C TYR A 103 -28.78 14.02 19.72
N GLN A 104 -27.98 13.43 18.82
CA GLN A 104 -28.41 12.81 17.55
C GLN A 104 -29.21 13.75 16.63
N ARG A 105 -29.03 15.07 16.79
CA ARG A 105 -29.76 16.09 16.01
C ARG A 105 -29.09 16.40 14.68
N TYR A 106 -27.83 15.98 14.52
CA TYR A 106 -27.02 16.27 13.36
C TYR A 106 -25.94 15.21 13.21
N TYR A 107 -25.68 14.75 11.98
CA TYR A 107 -24.43 14.11 11.60
C TYR A 107 -23.94 14.80 10.33
N PRO A 108 -22.66 15.19 10.24
CA PRO A 108 -22.08 15.61 8.98
C PRO A 108 -22.29 14.54 7.92
N LYS A 109 -22.53 14.97 6.67
CA LYS A 109 -22.74 14.04 5.54
C LYS A 109 -21.56 13.06 5.43
N GLY A 110 -21.86 11.77 5.52
CA GLY A 110 -20.85 10.70 5.42
C GLY A 110 -20.28 10.21 6.75
N LEU A 111 -20.76 10.71 7.89
CA LEU A 111 -20.47 10.15 9.21
C LEU A 111 -21.70 9.41 9.76
N ASP A 112 -21.46 8.25 10.37
CA ASP A 112 -22.45 7.50 11.13
C ASP A 112 -22.05 7.41 12.63
N ASP A 113 -22.85 6.66 13.40
CA ASP A 113 -22.61 6.53 14.84
C ASP A 113 -21.33 5.78 15.20
N LYS A 114 -20.79 5.00 14.27
CA LYS A 114 -19.53 4.26 14.42
C LYS A 114 -18.33 5.16 14.11
N ASP A 115 -18.56 6.28 13.45
CA ASP A 115 -17.53 7.23 13.04
C ASP A 115 -17.23 8.34 14.06
N ARG A 116 -17.78 8.23 15.28
CA ARG A 116 -17.55 9.21 16.36
C ARG A 116 -16.08 9.44 16.72
N TYR A 117 -15.19 8.47 16.45
CA TYR A 117 -13.75 8.57 16.70
C TYR A 117 -13.02 9.55 15.76
N TRP A 118 -13.68 9.93 14.68
CA TRP A 118 -13.20 10.87 13.68
C TRP A 118 -13.66 12.30 13.95
N ILE A 119 -14.33 12.56 15.09
CA ILE A 119 -14.81 13.88 15.46
C ILE A 119 -13.95 14.44 16.60
N ASP A 120 -13.49 15.68 16.44
CA ASP A 120 -12.82 16.45 17.49
C ASP A 120 -13.33 17.89 17.51
N LEU A 121 -13.02 18.61 18.58
CA LEU A 121 -13.31 20.04 18.67
C LEU A 121 -12.29 20.83 17.86
N ASP A 122 -12.78 21.70 16.97
CA ASP A 122 -11.92 22.56 16.16
C ASP A 122 -11.08 23.51 17.01
N GLU A 123 -11.63 23.99 18.13
CA GLU A 123 -10.96 24.95 18.99
C GLU A 123 -10.66 24.37 20.37
N ARG A 124 -9.38 24.44 20.75
CA ARG A 124 -8.92 24.30 22.13
C ARG A 124 -8.17 25.56 22.52
N GLY A 125 -8.90 26.55 23.05
CA GLY A 125 -8.38 27.90 23.26
C GLY A 125 -8.36 28.69 21.94
N THR A 126 -7.27 29.40 21.65
CA THR A 126 -7.14 30.27 20.46
C THR A 126 -6.66 29.53 19.20
N TYR A 127 -6.49 28.21 19.28
CA TYR A 127 -5.91 27.42 18.20
C TYR A 127 -6.99 26.59 17.48
N SER A 128 -7.16 26.85 16.18
CA SER A 128 -7.97 26.02 15.28
C SER A 128 -7.13 24.88 14.73
N PHE A 129 -7.65 23.66 14.79
CA PHE A 129 -7.00 22.45 14.26
C PHE A 129 -7.43 22.13 12.82
N SER A 130 -8.50 22.75 12.31
CA SER A 130 -9.04 22.50 10.96
C SER A 130 -7.99 22.61 9.84
N TRP A 131 -7.02 23.51 9.97
CA TRP A 131 -5.95 23.69 8.97
C TRP A 131 -4.95 22.52 8.93
N GLU A 132 -4.81 21.74 10.02
CA GLU A 132 -3.90 20.58 10.07
C GLU A 132 -4.39 19.44 9.18
N ARG A 133 -5.66 19.46 8.75
CA ARG A 133 -6.28 18.43 7.89
C ARG A 133 -5.87 17.03 8.35
N GLU A 134 -6.10 16.76 9.64
CA GLU A 134 -5.68 15.50 10.25
C GLU A 134 -6.43 14.32 9.61
N TRP A 135 -5.73 13.24 9.36
CA TRP A 135 -6.28 11.92 9.06
C TRP A 135 -5.86 10.96 10.15
N ARG A 136 -6.66 9.96 10.48
CA ARG A 136 -6.20 8.88 11.37
C ARG A 136 -6.42 7.54 10.72
N LYS A 137 -5.69 6.55 11.23
CA LYS A 137 -5.90 5.13 10.99
C LYS A 137 -6.14 4.47 12.33
N LEU A 138 -7.22 3.71 12.50
CA LEU A 138 -7.42 2.96 13.74
C LEU A 138 -6.39 1.82 13.86
N GLY A 139 -5.94 1.60 15.10
CA GLY A 139 -4.87 0.66 15.44
C GLY A 139 -3.49 1.12 14.97
N ASP A 140 -2.59 0.17 14.83
CA ASP A 140 -1.21 0.37 14.39
C ASP A 140 -1.09 0.31 12.87
N LEU A 141 -0.01 0.85 12.29
CA LEU A 141 0.24 0.81 10.86
C LEU A 141 1.53 0.05 10.55
N SER A 142 1.45 -1.07 9.85
CA SER A 142 2.58 -1.65 9.11
C SER A 142 2.62 -1.06 7.69
N PHE A 143 3.81 -0.83 7.14
CA PHE A 143 3.98 -0.26 5.80
C PHE A 143 5.22 -0.80 5.10
N GLU A 144 5.19 -0.86 3.76
CA GLU A 144 6.38 -1.18 2.97
C GLU A 144 7.20 0.07 2.63
N TYR A 145 8.49 -0.09 2.37
CA TYR A 145 9.36 1.04 2.00
C TYR A 145 8.90 1.73 0.73
N GLU A 146 8.26 1.01 -0.19
CA GLU A 146 7.69 1.54 -1.42
C GLU A 146 6.48 2.43 -1.19
N ALA A 147 5.81 2.33 -0.03
CA ALA A 147 4.76 3.27 0.35
C ALA A 147 5.34 4.61 0.84
N VAL A 148 6.62 4.65 1.21
CA VAL A 148 7.33 5.85 1.66
C VAL A 148 7.81 6.65 0.46
N VAL A 149 7.31 7.88 0.32
CA VAL A 149 7.75 8.80 -0.74
C VAL A 149 9.10 9.41 -0.38
N PHE A 150 9.22 9.91 0.85
CA PHE A 150 10.46 10.40 1.43
C PHE A 150 10.34 10.51 2.95
N LEU A 151 11.50 10.56 3.62
CA LEU A 151 11.63 10.95 5.01
C LEU A 151 11.92 12.46 5.10
N LEU A 152 11.35 13.07 6.14
CA LEU A 152 11.70 14.40 6.61
C LEU A 152 12.69 14.26 7.74
N VAL A 153 13.88 14.84 7.58
CA VAL A 153 14.92 14.89 8.62
C VAL A 153 15.70 16.19 8.49
N PRO A 154 16.34 16.69 9.55
CA PRO A 154 17.32 17.77 9.44
C PRO A 154 18.49 17.40 8.52
N GLU A 155 19.05 18.40 7.83
CA GLU A 155 20.11 18.23 6.83
C GLU A 155 21.32 17.44 7.37
N TYR A 156 21.72 17.74 8.60
CA TYR A 156 22.87 17.12 9.26
C TYR A 156 22.66 15.64 9.64
N PHE A 157 21.42 15.14 9.59
CA PHE A 157 21.09 13.72 9.77
C PHE A 157 20.82 13.00 8.43
N ALA A 158 20.66 13.74 7.33
CA ALA A 158 20.21 13.19 6.07
C ALA A 158 21.14 12.12 5.52
N GLN A 159 22.46 12.28 5.66
CA GLN A 159 23.41 11.31 5.11
C GLN A 159 23.34 9.97 5.86
N ASN A 160 23.39 10.00 7.19
CA ASN A 160 23.33 8.79 8.02
C ASN A 160 22.03 7.99 7.78
N ILE A 161 20.89 8.67 7.71
CA ILE A 161 19.60 8.00 7.45
C ILE A 161 19.55 7.41 6.04
N ARG A 162 20.15 8.07 5.05
CA ARG A 162 20.23 7.55 3.68
C ARG A 162 21.08 6.29 3.62
N ASP A 163 22.23 6.31 4.28
CA ASP A 163 23.17 5.18 4.27
C ASP A 163 22.58 3.96 5.00
N SER A 164 21.78 4.18 6.05
CA SER A 164 21.15 3.08 6.79
C SER A 164 19.95 2.44 6.10
N PHE A 165 19.11 3.23 5.41
CA PHE A 165 17.80 2.75 4.93
C PHE A 165 17.61 2.83 3.41
N GLY A 166 18.48 3.52 2.68
CA GLY A 166 18.34 3.73 1.23
C GLY A 166 17.11 4.56 0.82
N LEU A 167 16.43 5.20 1.78
CA LEU A 167 15.21 5.96 1.53
C LEU A 167 15.49 7.38 1.02
N ASN A 168 14.55 7.90 0.25
CA ASN A 168 14.59 9.28 -0.20
C ASN A 168 14.43 10.24 0.98
N ILE A 169 15.20 11.33 0.97
CA ILE A 169 15.18 12.32 2.06
C ILE A 169 14.96 13.72 1.52
N ILE A 170 14.01 14.42 2.13
CA ILE A 170 13.82 15.86 1.97
C ILE A 170 14.21 16.53 3.29
N PRO A 171 15.22 17.42 3.28
CA PRO A 171 15.58 18.16 4.48
C PRO A 171 14.37 18.91 5.06
N SER A 172 14.22 18.95 6.39
CA SER A 172 13.15 19.70 7.04
C SER A 172 13.16 21.19 6.65
N SER A 173 14.35 21.75 6.39
CA SER A 173 14.58 23.10 5.85
C SER A 173 13.90 23.33 4.50
N ALA A 174 13.90 22.32 3.62
CA ALA A 174 13.28 22.36 2.30
C ALA A 174 11.76 22.56 2.38
N VAL A 175 11.11 22.14 3.46
CA VAL A 175 9.67 22.35 3.65
C VAL A 175 9.34 23.81 3.94
N ARG A 176 10.25 24.56 4.57
CA ARG A 176 10.06 25.99 4.86
C ARG A 176 10.17 26.83 3.58
N ASN A 177 10.96 26.37 2.61
CA ASN A 177 11.06 26.97 1.29
C ASN A 177 10.97 25.87 0.21
N PRO A 178 9.77 25.40 -0.15
CA PRO A 178 9.60 24.23 -1.00
C PRO A 178 9.92 24.48 -2.47
N ALA A 179 9.91 25.74 -2.93
CA ALA A 179 10.03 26.07 -4.35
C ALA A 179 11.24 25.43 -5.06
N PRO A 180 12.47 25.46 -4.49
CA PRO A 180 13.64 24.81 -5.10
C PRO A 180 13.57 23.28 -5.11
N HIS A 181 12.69 22.69 -4.30
CA HIS A 181 12.60 21.24 -4.10
C HIS A 181 11.36 20.63 -4.76
N MET A 182 10.45 21.44 -5.30
CA MET A 182 9.19 20.97 -5.89
C MET A 182 9.40 19.98 -7.04
N GLU A 183 10.41 20.20 -7.90
CA GLU A 183 10.71 19.31 -9.00
C GLU A 183 11.17 17.94 -8.48
N ARG A 184 12.09 17.95 -7.51
CA ARG A 184 12.58 16.73 -6.85
C ARG A 184 11.43 15.97 -6.18
N ILE A 185 10.60 16.65 -5.39
CA ILE A 185 9.46 16.01 -4.71
C ILE A 185 8.47 15.45 -5.73
N SER A 186 8.18 16.18 -6.79
CA SER A 186 7.27 15.73 -7.86
C SER A 186 7.79 14.47 -8.56
N ARG A 187 9.11 14.39 -8.80
CA ARG A 187 9.76 13.18 -9.32
C ARG A 187 9.66 12.01 -8.35
N LEU A 188 9.95 12.21 -7.06
CA LEU A 188 9.83 11.16 -6.05
C LEU A 188 8.41 10.57 -5.98
N ILE A 189 7.40 11.43 -6.01
CA ILE A 189 5.99 10.99 -6.03
C ILE A 189 5.70 10.09 -7.25
N LYS A 190 6.19 10.48 -8.43
CA LYS A 190 6.01 9.69 -9.65
C LYS A 190 6.73 8.35 -9.56
N GLU A 191 7.97 8.33 -9.08
CA GLU A 191 8.77 7.12 -8.89
C GLU A 191 8.09 6.16 -7.90
N THR A 192 7.64 6.66 -6.74
CA THR A 192 6.92 5.87 -5.74
C THR A 192 5.64 5.26 -6.32
N ARG A 193 4.84 6.03 -7.06
CA ARG A 193 3.63 5.50 -7.72
C ARG A 193 3.94 4.45 -8.77
N SER A 194 5.01 4.65 -9.56
CA SER A 194 5.42 3.67 -10.56
C SER A 194 5.88 2.37 -9.92
N LYS A 195 6.66 2.43 -8.84
CA LYS A 195 7.08 1.25 -8.06
C LYS A 195 5.88 0.50 -7.49
N ALA A 196 4.96 1.21 -6.85
CA ALA A 196 3.76 0.60 -6.28
C ALA A 196 2.87 -0.05 -7.34
N HIS A 197 2.74 0.56 -8.52
CA HIS A 197 2.00 -0.04 -9.62
C HIS A 197 2.63 -1.35 -10.08
N LYS A 198 3.96 -1.38 -10.29
CA LYS A 198 4.68 -2.61 -10.66
C LYS A 198 4.54 -3.70 -9.60
N LEU A 199 4.63 -3.35 -8.32
CA LEU A 199 4.40 -4.30 -7.22
C LEU A 199 2.98 -4.88 -7.27
N SER A 200 1.96 -4.04 -7.47
CA SER A 200 0.58 -4.53 -7.59
C SER A 200 0.39 -5.47 -8.79
N GLU A 201 1.05 -5.21 -9.92
CA GLU A 201 1.01 -6.10 -11.09
C GLU A 201 1.70 -7.44 -10.78
N MET A 202 2.82 -7.42 -10.06
CA MET A 202 3.51 -8.63 -9.62
C MET A 202 2.67 -9.45 -8.64
N GLU A 203 2.06 -8.83 -7.63
CA GLU A 203 1.18 -9.51 -6.67
C GLU A 203 -0.02 -10.17 -7.35
N VAL A 204 -0.65 -9.49 -8.32
CA VAL A 204 -1.75 -10.07 -9.11
C VAL A 204 -1.27 -11.28 -9.91
N LYS A 205 -0.06 -11.19 -10.48
CA LYS A 205 0.54 -12.29 -11.24
C LYS A 205 0.89 -13.47 -10.33
N GLU A 206 1.44 -13.22 -9.16
CA GLU A 206 1.79 -14.25 -8.16
C GLU A 206 0.53 -14.97 -7.64
N GLU A 207 -0.52 -14.23 -7.28
CA GLU A 207 -1.79 -14.81 -6.87
C GLU A 207 -2.46 -15.63 -7.99
N TYR A 208 -2.33 -15.19 -9.25
CA TYR A 208 -2.78 -15.97 -10.39
C TYR A 208 -2.00 -17.28 -10.52
N LEU A 209 -0.67 -17.23 -10.42
CA LEU A 209 0.19 -18.41 -10.47
C LEU A 209 -0.10 -19.37 -9.31
N ARG A 210 -0.31 -18.87 -8.10
CA ARG A 210 -0.70 -19.68 -6.94
C ARG A 210 -2.03 -20.39 -7.16
N LYS A 211 -3.05 -19.70 -7.68
CA LYS A 211 -4.35 -20.31 -8.02
C LYS A 211 -4.24 -21.34 -9.14
N LEU A 212 -3.37 -21.08 -10.13
CA LEU A 212 -3.11 -22.03 -11.19
C LEU A 212 -2.45 -23.30 -10.64
N ALA A 213 -1.41 -23.15 -9.81
CA ALA A 213 -0.74 -24.26 -9.15
C ALA A 213 -1.70 -25.08 -8.28
N GLN A 214 -2.54 -24.42 -7.47
CA GLN A 214 -3.57 -25.10 -6.67
C GLN A 214 -4.54 -25.90 -7.56
N ARG A 215 -5.02 -25.33 -8.67
CA ARG A 215 -5.88 -26.04 -9.62
C ARG A 215 -5.19 -27.21 -10.29
N CYS A 216 -3.90 -27.08 -10.60
CA CYS A 216 -3.10 -28.17 -11.15
C CYS A 216 -2.97 -29.31 -10.14
N SER A 217 -2.64 -29.01 -8.88
CA SER A 217 -2.60 -30.01 -7.80
C SER A 217 -3.96 -30.69 -7.60
N GLU A 218 -5.06 -29.93 -7.46
CA GLU A 218 -6.42 -30.50 -7.35
C GLU A 218 -6.80 -31.38 -8.56
N PHE A 219 -6.31 -31.02 -9.75
CA PHE A 219 -6.52 -31.81 -10.96
C PHE A 219 -5.70 -33.11 -10.94
N ILE A 220 -4.42 -33.06 -10.53
CA ILE A 220 -3.51 -34.21 -10.42
C ILE A 220 -4.01 -35.19 -9.34
N ASP A 221 -4.45 -34.68 -8.20
CA ASP A 221 -4.93 -35.47 -7.06
C ASP A 221 -6.36 -36.00 -7.25
N SER A 222 -7.00 -35.65 -8.37
CA SER A 222 -8.32 -36.17 -8.70
C SER A 222 -8.24 -37.68 -8.95
N PRO A 223 -9.10 -38.51 -8.35
CA PRO A 223 -9.16 -39.94 -8.65
C PRO A 223 -9.50 -40.24 -10.12
N THR A 224 -9.98 -39.23 -10.86
CA THR A 224 -10.24 -39.29 -12.30
C THR A 224 -9.11 -38.68 -13.13
N TYR A 225 -7.97 -38.28 -12.55
CA TYR A 225 -6.87 -37.64 -13.30
C TYR A 225 -6.37 -38.52 -14.44
N PHE A 226 -6.03 -39.77 -14.14
CA PHE A 226 -5.59 -40.72 -15.16
C PHE A 226 -6.70 -41.08 -16.14
N GLU A 227 -7.96 -41.16 -15.71
CA GLU A 227 -9.13 -41.38 -16.57
C GLU A 227 -9.36 -40.20 -17.51
N ARG A 228 -9.25 -38.96 -17.03
CA ARG A 228 -9.40 -37.74 -17.83
C ARG A 228 -8.22 -37.51 -18.77
N ILE A 229 -6.99 -37.83 -18.35
CA ILE A 229 -5.83 -37.83 -19.24
C ILE A 229 -6.01 -38.89 -20.34
N ALA A 230 -6.53 -40.07 -20.00
CA ALA A 230 -6.84 -41.11 -20.97
C ALA A 230 -7.98 -40.69 -21.91
N GLU A 231 -9.07 -40.11 -21.40
CA GLU A 231 -10.17 -39.55 -22.20
C GLU A 231 -9.69 -38.39 -23.09
N MET A 232 -8.83 -37.50 -22.60
CA MET A 232 -8.24 -36.43 -23.41
C MET A 232 -7.32 -36.99 -24.49
N ARG A 233 -6.53 -38.03 -24.20
CA ARG A 233 -5.72 -38.74 -25.22
C ARG A 233 -6.62 -39.42 -26.26
N GLU A 234 -7.67 -40.09 -25.83
CA GLU A 234 -8.59 -40.83 -26.70
C GLU A 234 -9.49 -39.88 -27.52
N TYR A 235 -9.88 -38.74 -26.96
CA TYR A 235 -10.56 -37.65 -27.65
C TYR A 235 -9.62 -36.98 -28.66
N ARG A 236 -8.34 -36.75 -28.29
CA ARG A 236 -7.33 -36.19 -29.18
C ARG A 236 -6.97 -37.16 -30.30
N GLU A 237 -6.88 -38.46 -30.04
CA GLU A 237 -6.70 -39.49 -31.06
C GLU A 237 -7.91 -39.57 -32.00
N ARG A 238 -9.14 -39.41 -31.47
CA ARG A 238 -10.35 -39.33 -32.29
C ARG A 238 -10.44 -38.06 -33.13
N GLU A 239 -10.25 -36.86 -32.55
CA GLU A 239 -10.26 -35.60 -33.29
C GLU A 239 -9.12 -35.49 -34.30
N ILE A 240 -7.90 -35.94 -33.94
CA ILE A 240 -6.79 -36.07 -34.91
C ILE A 240 -7.18 -37.02 -36.05
N PHE A 241 -7.93 -38.12 -35.78
CA PHE A 241 -8.40 -38.99 -36.85
C PHE A 241 -9.51 -38.38 -37.73
N THR A 242 -10.42 -37.58 -37.15
CA THR A 242 -11.55 -36.99 -37.91
C THR A 242 -11.22 -35.68 -38.62
N GLU A 243 -10.37 -34.81 -38.08
CA GLU A 243 -9.97 -33.56 -38.80
C GLU A 243 -8.76 -33.77 -39.72
N TRP A 244 -7.88 -34.75 -39.45
CA TRP A 244 -6.66 -34.94 -40.25
C TRP A 244 -6.68 -36.17 -41.18
N GLY A 245 -7.75 -36.98 -41.12
CA GLY A 245 -8.10 -37.91 -42.19
C GLY A 245 -8.48 -37.20 -43.51
N GLU A 246 -8.81 -35.90 -43.44
CA GLU A 246 -9.17 -35.08 -44.61
C GLU A 246 -8.09 -34.06 -45.02
N LEU A 247 -7.04 -33.83 -44.21
CA LEU A 247 -5.96 -32.87 -44.50
C LEU A 247 -4.63 -33.51 -44.94
N ARG A 248 -4.56 -34.84 -45.02
CA ARG A 248 -3.49 -35.53 -45.77
C ARG A 248 -3.89 -35.62 -47.23
N ASP A 249 -3.70 -34.51 -47.95
CA ASP A 249 -3.37 -34.44 -49.37
C ASP A 249 -3.38 -32.96 -49.80
N ALA A 250 -2.24 -32.27 -49.66
CA ALA A 250 -1.91 -31.16 -50.56
C ALA A 250 -0.40 -30.84 -50.55
N ASP A 251 0.18 -30.35 -49.45
CA ASP A 251 1.43 -29.58 -49.58
C ASP A 251 2.56 -29.88 -48.58
N GLY A 252 2.56 -31.04 -47.91
CA GLY A 252 3.80 -31.64 -47.36
C GLY A 252 4.69 -30.77 -46.45
N GLU A 253 4.13 -29.93 -45.57
CA GLU A 253 4.90 -29.26 -44.51
C GLU A 253 4.51 -29.76 -43.11
N ASP A 254 5.40 -30.56 -42.51
CA ASP A 254 5.29 -31.21 -41.20
C ASP A 254 5.67 -30.31 -39.99
N ASN A 255 5.62 -28.99 -40.09
CA ASN A 255 6.32 -28.13 -39.09
C ASN A 255 5.47 -27.49 -37.97
N PHE A 256 4.13 -27.56 -38.02
CA PHE A 256 3.33 -26.89 -36.97
C PHE A 256 3.02 -27.80 -35.77
N PHE A 257 2.87 -29.10 -36.02
CA PHE A 257 2.52 -30.09 -34.99
C PHE A 257 3.71 -30.40 -34.06
N GLU A 258 4.91 -30.58 -34.62
CA GLU A 258 6.13 -30.76 -33.81
C GLU A 258 6.41 -29.51 -32.98
N ALA A 259 6.19 -28.30 -33.51
CA ALA A 259 6.40 -27.06 -32.77
C ALA A 259 5.43 -26.89 -31.59
N ALA A 260 4.15 -27.24 -31.77
CA ALA A 260 3.15 -27.16 -30.69
C ALA A 260 3.33 -28.26 -29.63
N MET A 261 3.71 -29.47 -30.04
CA MET A 261 4.06 -30.55 -29.11
C MET A 261 5.34 -30.22 -28.32
N PHE A 262 6.34 -29.67 -28.99
CA PHE A 262 7.57 -29.19 -28.36
C PHE A 262 7.31 -28.06 -27.36
N ASP A 263 6.41 -27.12 -27.65
CA ASP A 263 6.03 -26.05 -26.70
C ASP A 263 5.34 -26.62 -25.46
N LEU A 264 4.49 -27.64 -25.62
CA LEU A 264 3.77 -28.25 -24.49
C LEU A 264 4.69 -29.09 -23.60
N ASP A 265 5.57 -29.90 -24.18
CA ASP A 265 6.55 -30.70 -23.44
C ASP A 265 7.54 -29.79 -22.69
N ASN A 266 8.03 -28.71 -23.32
CA ASN A 266 8.87 -27.72 -22.63
C ASN A 266 8.15 -27.01 -21.47
N ARG A 267 6.83 -26.82 -21.57
CA ARG A 267 6.03 -26.22 -20.48
C ARG A 267 5.85 -27.20 -19.32
N LEU A 268 5.69 -28.49 -19.61
CA LEU A 268 5.65 -29.53 -18.59
C LEU A 268 7.01 -29.68 -17.89
N ASP A 269 8.10 -29.73 -18.65
CA ASP A 269 9.45 -29.87 -18.10
C ASP A 269 9.82 -28.68 -17.19
N ARG A 270 9.44 -27.45 -17.58
CA ARG A 270 9.63 -26.26 -16.73
C ARG A 270 8.81 -26.31 -15.44
N ILE A 271 7.58 -26.84 -15.48
CA ILE A 271 6.76 -26.98 -14.28
C ILE A 271 7.42 -27.98 -13.32
N LEU A 272 7.93 -29.10 -13.84
CA LEU A 272 8.63 -30.12 -13.05
C LEU A 272 9.99 -29.65 -12.51
N GLU A 273 10.68 -28.75 -13.21
CA GLU A 273 11.93 -28.14 -12.75
C GLU A 273 11.68 -27.11 -11.64
N MET A 274 10.63 -26.29 -11.78
CA MET A 274 10.20 -25.37 -10.72
C MET A 274 9.74 -26.09 -9.44
N GLU A 275 9.09 -27.25 -9.55
CA GLU A 275 8.75 -28.07 -8.37
C GLU A 275 10.00 -28.55 -7.63
N ARG A 276 11.04 -28.96 -8.37
CA ARG A 276 12.33 -29.38 -7.78
C ARG A 276 13.08 -28.26 -7.08
N GLU A 277 13.07 -27.05 -7.65
CA GLU A 277 13.70 -25.88 -7.02
C GLU A 277 12.99 -25.48 -5.71
N ILE A 278 11.66 -25.63 -5.65
CA ILE A 278 10.89 -25.35 -4.42
C ILE A 278 11.20 -26.39 -3.33
N GLU A 279 11.35 -27.67 -3.69
CA GLU A 279 11.70 -28.74 -2.73
C GLU A 279 13.13 -28.62 -2.18
N GLU A 280 14.05 -27.98 -2.90
CA GLU A 280 15.44 -27.77 -2.45
C GLU A 280 15.62 -26.53 -1.55
N GLU A 281 14.65 -25.61 -1.53
CA GLU A 281 14.67 -24.39 -0.71
C GLU A 281 13.93 -24.52 0.65
N GLU A 282 13.19 -25.60 0.90
CA GLU A 282 12.54 -25.95 2.19
C GLU A 282 13.41 -26.84 3.10
#